data_AF-A0A0S7Y2C8-F1
#
_entry.id   AF-A0A0S7Y2C8-F1
#
_cell.length_a   1.000
_cell.length_b   1.000
_cell.length_c   1.000
_cell.angle_alpha   90.00
_cell.angle_beta   90.00
_cell.angle_gamma   90.00
#
_symmetry.space_group_name_H-M   'P 1'
#
loop_
_entity.id
_entity.type
_entity.pdbx_description
1 polymer ?
#
loop_
_entity_poly.entity_id
_entity_poly.type
_entity_poly.pdbx_seq_one_letter_code
_entity_poly.pdbx_strand_id
1 'polypeptide(L)'
;MREGKERLFDRLKGFLGGAAAGAPYSQAAADLGMTEAAVKMAVHRLRRQYRRLLRARIAQTVASPEEIDDEIRHLFNALEG
;
A
#
# COMPACT_ATOMS: atom_id res chain seq x y z
N MET A 1 -20.66 7.56 2.64
CA MET A 1 -19.33 8.09 2.24
C MET A 1 -18.23 7.01 2.26
N ARG A 2 -18.44 5.83 1.64
CA ARG A 2 -17.41 4.75 1.54
C ARG A 2 -17.02 4.42 0.09
N GLU A 3 -17.95 4.54 -0.85
CA GLU A 3 -17.77 4.16 -2.27
C GLU A 3 -16.62 4.90 -2.98
N GLY A 4 -16.42 6.19 -2.71
CA GLY A 4 -15.31 6.95 -3.30
C GLY A 4 -13.93 6.52 -2.81
N LYS A 5 -13.84 5.97 -1.59
CA LYS A 5 -12.59 5.45 -1.02
C LYS A 5 -12.28 4.04 -1.51
N GLU A 6 -13.31 3.23 -1.75
CA GLU A 6 -13.17 1.89 -2.33
C GLU A 6 -12.65 1.96 -3.77
N ARG A 7 -13.26 2.78 -4.64
CA ARG A 7 -12.76 2.96 -6.02
C ARG A 7 -11.31 3.46 -6.07
N LEU A 8 -10.99 4.41 -5.18
CA LEU A 8 -9.62 4.90 -5.01
C LEU A 8 -8.67 3.78 -4.57
N PHE A 9 -9.08 2.97 -3.60
CA PHE A 9 -8.27 1.84 -3.12
C PHE A 9 -8.09 0.79 -4.21
N ASP A 10 -9.14 0.40 -4.92
CA ASP A 10 -9.07 -0.60 -5.98
C ASP A 10 -8.14 -0.22 -7.11
N ARG A 11 -8.11 1.07 -7.47
CA ARG A 11 -7.18 1.55 -8.48
C ARG A 11 -5.75 1.68 -7.97
N LEU A 12 -5.56 2.04 -6.69
CA LEU A 12 -4.25 2.32 -6.13
C LEU A 12 -3.58 1.14 -5.42
N LYS A 13 -4.30 0.05 -5.12
CA LYS A 13 -3.76 -1.12 -4.39
C LYS A 13 -2.59 -1.79 -5.13
N GLY A 14 -2.60 -1.77 -6.47
CA GLY A 14 -1.49 -2.29 -7.28
C GLY A 14 -0.16 -1.58 -7.01
N PHE A 15 -0.19 -0.33 -6.54
CA PHE A 15 1.03 0.41 -6.21
C PHE A 15 1.59 0.10 -4.82
N LEU A 16 0.98 -0.79 -4.03
CA LEU A 16 1.45 -1.13 -2.68
C LEU A 16 2.76 -1.95 -2.70
N GLY A 17 2.96 -2.80 -3.70
CA GLY A 17 4.08 -3.76 -3.83
C GLY A 17 5.45 -3.18 -4.19
N GLY A 18 5.74 -1.92 -3.83
CA GLY A 18 7.11 -1.37 -3.94
C GLY A 18 7.49 -0.89 -5.34
N ALA A 19 7.58 -1.79 -6.33
CA ALA A 19 7.78 -1.43 -7.72
C ALA A 19 6.44 -1.10 -8.38
N ALA A 20 6.42 -0.23 -9.37
CA ALA A 20 5.21 0.02 -10.14
C ALA A 20 4.69 -1.30 -10.71
N ALA A 21 3.61 -1.85 -10.14
CA ALA A 21 2.91 -2.98 -10.71
C ALA A 21 2.20 -2.50 -11.99
N GLY A 22 2.98 -2.36 -13.06
CA GLY A 22 2.57 -2.16 -14.45
C GLY A 22 1.89 -0.84 -14.83
N ALA A 23 1.11 -0.21 -13.95
CA ALA A 23 0.28 0.94 -14.33
C ALA A 23 1.02 2.27 -14.13
N PRO A 24 1.16 3.11 -15.15
CA PRO A 24 1.70 4.45 -14.98
C PRO A 24 0.72 5.32 -14.19
N TYR A 25 1.24 6.18 -13.30
CA TYR A 25 0.42 7.10 -12.50
C TYR A 25 -0.51 7.98 -13.34
N SER A 26 -0.14 8.24 -14.61
CA SER A 26 -0.93 8.94 -15.62
C SER A 26 -2.27 8.26 -15.92
N GLN A 27 -2.28 6.92 -16.03
CA GLN A 27 -3.49 6.17 -16.32
C GLN A 27 -4.41 6.11 -15.11
N ALA A 28 -3.85 5.92 -13.91
CA ALA A 28 -4.61 6.03 -12.67
C ALA A 28 -5.18 7.44 -12.45
N ALA A 29 -4.46 8.48 -12.87
CA ALA A 29 -4.92 9.87 -12.81
C ALA A 29 -6.13 10.10 -13.73
N ALA A 30 -6.07 9.61 -14.98
CA ALA A 30 -7.19 9.67 -15.92
C ALA A 30 -8.43 8.94 -15.39
N ASP A 31 -8.28 7.70 -14.91
CA ASP A 31 -9.39 6.88 -14.42
C ASP A 31 -10.08 7.46 -13.17
N LEU A 32 -9.32 8.19 -12.36
CA LEU A 32 -9.81 8.81 -11.12
C LEU A 32 -10.25 10.26 -11.31
N GLY A 33 -10.06 10.86 -12.50
CA GLY A 33 -10.29 12.29 -12.73
C GLY A 33 -9.39 13.18 -11.86
N MET A 34 -8.18 12.71 -11.54
CA MET A 34 -7.21 13.38 -10.67
C MET A 34 -5.96 13.79 -11.45
N THR A 35 -5.12 14.64 -10.85
CA THR A 35 -3.77 14.89 -11.38
C THR A 35 -2.81 13.79 -10.96
N GLU A 36 -1.75 13.56 -11.74
CA GLU A 36 -0.69 12.61 -11.37
C GLU A 36 -0.06 12.92 -10.00
N ALA A 37 0.10 14.20 -9.67
CA ALA A 37 0.60 14.64 -8.37
C ALA A 37 -0.35 14.22 -7.23
N ALA A 38 -1.66 14.36 -7.44
CA ALA A 38 -2.66 13.95 -6.47
C ALA A 38 -2.70 12.41 -6.31
N VAL A 39 -2.52 11.66 -7.40
CA VAL A 39 -2.37 10.20 -7.37
C VAL A 39 -1.12 9.78 -6.60
N LYS A 40 0.04 10.38 -6.87
CA LYS A 40 1.29 10.12 -6.11
C LYS A 40 1.07 10.35 -4.61
N MET A 41 0.45 11.48 -4.23
CA MET A 41 0.14 11.75 -2.83
C MET A 41 -0.83 10.73 -2.21
N ALA A 42 -1.85 10.31 -2.97
CA ALA A 42 -2.79 9.28 -2.52
C ALA A 42 -2.09 7.93 -2.30
N VAL A 43 -1.20 7.52 -3.23
CA VAL A 43 -0.38 6.31 -3.10
C VAL A 43 0.56 6.39 -1.90
N HIS A 44 1.24 7.52 -1.70
CA HIS A 44 2.10 7.71 -0.52
C HIS A 44 1.32 7.58 0.79
N ARG A 45 0.14 8.20 0.88
CA ARG A 45 -0.75 8.05 2.04
C ARG A 45 -1.20 6.61 2.22
N LEU A 46 -1.59 5.93 1.14
CA LEU A 46 -2.06 4.56 1.17
C LEU A 46 -0.97 3.59 1.63
N ARG A 47 0.26 3.72 1.10
CA ARG A 47 1.44 2.94 1.52
C ARG A 47 1.74 3.15 3.01
N ARG A 48 1.66 4.38 3.52
CA ARG A 48 1.87 4.67 4.94
C ARG A 48 0.80 4.01 5.82
N GLN A 49 -0.47 4.11 5.42
CA GLN A 49 -1.57 3.47 6.13
C GLN A 49 -1.46 1.94 6.11
N TYR A 50 -1.15 1.36 4.95
CA TYR A 50 -0.94 -0.07 4.80
C TYR A 50 0.18 -0.57 5.70
N ARG A 51 1.36 0.08 5.67
CA ARG A 51 2.50 -0.27 6.53
C ARG A 51 2.17 -0.16 8.01
N ARG A 52 1.38 0.84 8.42
CA ARG A 52 0.95 0.99 9.82
C ARG A 52 0.01 -0.13 10.23
N LEU A 53 -0.97 -0.47 9.41
CA LEU A 53 -1.91 -1.56 9.69
C LEU A 53 -1.21 -2.92 9.69
N LEU A 54 -0.28 -3.14 8.75
CA LEU A 54 0.54 -4.33 8.68
C LEU A 54 1.40 -4.49 9.94
N ARG A 55 2.11 -3.42 10.35
CA ARG A 55 2.88 -3.39 11.61
C ARG A 55 1.99 -3.69 12.81
N ALA A 56 0.82 -3.07 12.91
CA ALA A 56 -0.11 -3.29 14.01
C ALA A 56 -0.63 -4.73 14.06
N ARG A 57 -0.81 -5.37 12.90
CA ARG A 57 -1.24 -6.77 12.82
C ARG A 57 -0.12 -7.73 13.19
N ILE A 58 1.10 -7.48 12.70
CA ILE A 58 2.30 -8.27 13.01
C ILE A 58 2.68 -8.15 14.49
N ALA A 59 2.54 -6.96 15.07
CA ALA A 59 2.75 -6.73 16.50
C ALA A 59 1.86 -7.61 17.41
N GLN A 60 0.73 -8.10 16.89
CA GLN A 60 -0.15 -9.02 17.62
C GLN A 60 0.25 -10.49 17.48
N THR A 61 1.16 -10.81 16.56
CA THR A 61 1.57 -12.19 16.25
C THR A 61 3.00 -12.50 16.69
N VAL A 62 3.86 -11.49 16.78
CA VAL A 62 5.25 -11.63 17.25
C VAL A 62 5.33 -11.77 18.77
N ALA A 63 6.39 -12.40 19.26
CA ALA A 63 6.61 -12.59 20.68
C ALA A 63 7.09 -11.29 21.36
N SER A 64 7.78 -10.42 20.61
CA SER A 64 8.21 -9.12 21.10
C SER A 64 8.19 -8.02 20.02
N PRO A 65 8.09 -6.72 20.40
CA PRO A 65 8.03 -5.61 19.43
C PRO A 65 9.27 -5.47 18.54
N GLU A 66 10.43 -5.97 18.98
CA GLU A 66 11.69 -5.91 18.24
C GLU A 66 11.66 -6.81 16.98
N GLU A 67 10.85 -7.86 16.99
CA GLU A 67 10.72 -8.82 15.88
C GLU A 67 9.87 -8.28 14.71
N ILE A 68 9.16 -7.16 14.90
CA ILE A 68 8.21 -6.62 13.91
C ILE A 68 8.88 -6.34 12.56
N ASP A 69 10.03 -5.68 12.56
CA ASP A 69 10.69 -5.31 11.30
C ASP A 69 11.33 -6.53 10.60
N ASP A 70 11.72 -7.56 11.36
CA ASP A 70 12.23 -8.82 10.82
C ASP A 70 11.11 -9.65 10.21
N GLU A 71 9.97 -9.77 10.90
CA GLU A 71 8.78 -10.47 10.41
C GLU A 71 8.20 -9.80 9.16
N ILE A 72 8.22 -8.47 9.08
CA ILE A 72 7.84 -7.73 7.85
C ILE A 72 8.76 -8.10 6.68
N ARG A 73 10.08 -8.16 6.92
CA ARG A 73 11.06 -8.54 5.89
C ARG A 73 10.82 -9.96 5.43
N HIS A 74 10.61 -10.88 6.37
CA HIS A 74 10.31 -12.28 6.08
C HIS A 74 9.04 -12.43 5.24
N LEU A 75 7.96 -11.73 5.61
CA LEU A 75 6.70 -11.73 4.87
C LEU A 75 6.87 -11.23 3.44
N PHE A 76 7.58 -10.13 3.21
CA PHE A 76 7.81 -9.63 1.86
C PHE A 76 8.66 -10.58 1.03
N ASN A 77 9.72 -11.15 1.60
CA ASN A 77 10.55 -12.15 0.92
C ASN A 77 9.75 -13.41 0.53
N ALA A 78 8.82 -13.85 1.38
CA ALA A 78 7.96 -15.00 1.10
C ALA A 78 6.90 -14.72 0.02
N LEU A 79 6.55 -13.46 -0.21
CA LEU A 79 5.59 -13.04 -1.25
C LEU A 79 6.27 -12.67 -2.58
N GLU A 80 7.60 -12.49 -2.59
CA GLU A 80 8.41 -12.22 -3.79
C GLU A 80 8.97 -13.51 -4.43
N GLY A 81 8.78 -14.68 -3.80
CA GLY A 81 9.10 -16.01 -4.34
C GLY A 81 7.90 -16.70 -4.99
#